data_AF-A0A9D0TFQ8-F1
#
_entry.id   AF-A0A9D0TFQ8-F1
#
_cell.length_a   1.000
_cell.length_b   1.000
_cell.length_c   1.000
_cell.angle_alpha   90.00
_cell.angle_beta   90.00
_cell.angle_gamma   90.00
#
_symmetry.space_group_name_H-M   'P 1'
#
loop_
_entity.id
_entity.type
_entity.pdbx_description
1 polymer ?
#
loop_
_entity_poly.entity_id
_entity_poly.type
_entity_poly.pdbx_seq_one_letter_code
_entity_poly.pdbx_strand_id
1 'polypeptide(L)'
;MRDHGSHTALMLAGMWGGVARVLPPLSGLLEDFTFDPLTEGRTADQCFLERIVWPLIRKDCLIHDSIYRNFNARDFPPGSDLPAGRHVGDNDFAFRRFSGH
;
A
#
# COMPACT_ATOMS: atom_id res chain seq x y z
N MET A 1 -0.39 -4.67 -1.20
CA MET A 1 -1.65 -5.40 -1.45
C MET A 1 -2.61 -4.47 -2.18
N ARG A 2 -3.39 -4.97 -3.14
CA ARG A 2 -4.36 -4.21 -3.94
C ARG A 2 -5.60 -5.06 -4.24
N ASP A 3 -6.77 -4.59 -3.83
CA ASP A 3 -8.05 -5.31 -3.99
C ASP A 3 -9.23 -4.39 -4.34
N HIS A 4 -8.95 -3.12 -4.64
CA HIS A 4 -9.95 -2.14 -5.06
C HIS A 4 -9.42 -1.24 -6.17
N GLY A 5 -10.30 -0.73 -7.04
CA GLY A 5 -9.90 0.10 -8.19
C GLY A 5 -9.30 1.47 -7.84
N SER A 6 -9.43 1.92 -6.59
CA SER A 6 -8.73 3.11 -6.08
C SER A 6 -7.30 2.81 -5.59
N HIS A 7 -6.92 1.54 -5.46
CA HIS A 7 -5.61 1.08 -5.02
C HIS A 7 -4.59 1.08 -6.17
N THR A 8 -4.39 2.25 -6.78
CA THR A 8 -3.55 2.42 -7.98
C THR A 8 -2.07 2.66 -7.67
N ALA A 9 -1.74 3.02 -6.42
CA ALA A 9 -0.35 3.29 -6.05
C ALA A 9 0.51 2.02 -6.13
N LEU A 10 1.75 2.20 -6.57
CA LEU A 10 2.71 1.13 -6.78
C LEU A 10 3.05 0.38 -5.47
N MET A 11 3.18 1.13 -4.37
CA MET A 11 3.26 0.63 -2.99
C MET A 11 2.40 1.53 -2.09
N LEU A 12 1.33 0.97 -1.53
CA LEU A 12 0.38 1.71 -0.68
C LEU A 12 0.87 1.76 0.77
N ALA A 13 0.97 2.96 1.34
CA ALA A 13 1.47 3.20 2.71
C ALA A 13 0.78 2.42 3.84
N GLY A 14 -0.49 2.05 3.68
CA GLY A 14 -1.21 1.21 4.64
C GLY A 14 -1.24 -0.29 4.31
N MET A 15 -0.84 -0.68 3.10
CA MET A 15 -1.12 -2.02 2.55
C MET A 15 0.16 -2.76 2.17
N TRP A 16 1.21 -2.55 2.94
CA TRP A 16 2.49 -3.24 2.84
C TRP A 16 3.02 -3.58 4.23
N GLY A 17 3.94 -4.53 4.29
CA GLY A 17 4.66 -4.92 5.49
C GLY A 17 5.92 -5.67 5.08
N GLY A 18 6.83 -5.86 6.02
CA GLY A 18 8.10 -6.52 5.74
C GLY A 18 8.75 -7.08 6.99
N VAL A 19 9.80 -7.87 6.77
CA VAL A 19 10.64 -8.40 7.84
C VAL A 19 11.72 -7.37 8.16
N ALA A 20 11.99 -7.16 9.45
CA ALA A 20 13.04 -6.26 9.89
C ALA A 20 14.43 -6.69 9.33
N ARG A 21 15.35 -5.73 9.21
CA ARG A 21 16.76 -5.92 8.78
C ARG A 21 16.97 -6.24 7.29
N VAL A 22 15.93 -6.24 6.47
CA VAL A 22 16.05 -6.32 4.99
C VAL A 22 16.36 -4.95 4.39
N LEU A 23 15.71 -3.90 4.90
CA LEU A 23 15.95 -2.52 4.51
C LEU A 23 17.04 -1.87 5.37
N PRO A 24 17.78 -0.88 4.83
CA PRO A 24 18.53 0.06 5.65
C PRO A 24 17.63 0.72 6.70
N PRO A 25 18.20 1.29 7.78
CA PRO A 25 17.42 2.03 8.76
C PRO A 25 16.55 3.09 8.09
N LEU A 26 15.22 2.98 8.24
CA LEU A 26 14.28 3.88 7.58
C LEU A 26 14.47 5.34 7.99
N SER A 27 14.94 5.59 9.22
CA SER A 27 15.23 6.94 9.70
C SER A 27 16.28 7.64 8.82
N GLY A 28 17.37 6.95 8.47
CA GLY A 28 18.39 7.52 7.59
C GLY A 28 17.86 7.78 6.18
N LEU A 29 17.02 6.87 5.66
CA LEU A 29 16.38 7.08 4.36
C LEU A 29 15.41 8.27 4.36
N LEU A 30 14.76 8.55 5.50
CA LEU A 30 13.85 9.69 5.66
C LEU A 30 14.59 11.02 5.80
N GLU A 31 15.76 11.03 6.46
CA GLU A 31 16.60 12.23 6.60
C GLU A 31 17.06 12.78 5.25
N ASP A 32 17.38 11.88 4.31
CA ASP A 32 17.80 12.24 2.95
C ASP A 32 16.62 12.45 1.98
N PHE A 33 15.39 12.11 2.38
CA PHE A 33 14.24 12.17 1.51
C PHE A 33 13.69 13.60 1.40
N THR A 34 13.51 14.04 0.17
CA THR A 34 12.89 15.34 -0.15
C THR A 34 11.70 15.14 -1.08
N PHE A 35 10.70 15.99 -0.88
CA PHE A 35 9.47 16.04 -1.69
C PHE A 35 9.03 17.50 -1.79
N ASP A 36 8.18 17.82 -2.77
CA ASP A 36 7.62 19.16 -2.88
C ASP A 36 6.46 19.33 -1.88
N PRO A 37 6.58 20.19 -0.86
CA PRO A 37 5.54 20.33 0.15
C PRO A 37 4.22 20.91 -0.39
N LEU A 38 4.24 21.66 -1.50
CA LEU A 38 3.05 22.26 -2.08
C LEU A 38 2.20 21.26 -2.85
N THR A 39 2.84 20.32 -3.54
CA THR A 39 2.16 19.36 -4.41
C THR A 39 2.08 17.96 -3.82
N GLU A 40 3.08 17.55 -3.02
CA GLU A 40 3.25 16.18 -2.54
C GLU A 40 3.04 16.05 -1.03
N GLY A 41 2.85 17.15 -0.28
CA GLY A 41 2.75 17.10 1.18
C GLY A 41 1.68 16.18 1.75
N ARG A 42 0.55 16.01 1.05
CA ARG A 42 -0.53 15.07 1.45
C ARG A 42 -0.24 13.61 1.13
N THR A 43 0.74 13.35 0.27
CA THR A 43 1.11 12.01 -0.22
C THR A 43 2.60 11.75 -0.02
N ALA A 44 3.25 12.46 0.91
CA ALA A 44 4.68 12.41 1.11
C ALA A 44 5.15 10.99 1.49
N ASP A 45 4.32 10.27 2.24
CA ASP A 45 4.49 8.85 2.55
C ASP A 45 4.44 7.97 1.30
N GLN A 46 3.48 8.19 0.40
CA GLN A 46 3.39 7.47 -0.88
C GLN A 46 4.60 7.78 -1.77
N CYS A 47 5.01 9.04 -1.86
CA CYS A 47 6.19 9.45 -2.61
C CYS A 47 7.46 8.79 -2.07
N PHE A 48 7.62 8.73 -0.74
CA PHE A 48 8.74 8.03 -0.10
C PHE A 48 8.74 6.54 -0.46
N LEU A 49 7.61 5.87 -0.35
CA LEU A 49 7.51 4.45 -0.63
C LEU A 49 7.77 4.14 -2.12
N GLU A 50 7.25 4.95 -3.02
CA GLU A 50 7.45 4.78 -4.46
C GLU A 50 8.90 5.04 -4.88
N ARG A 51 9.50 6.13 -4.39
CA ARG A 51 10.80 6.61 -4.86
C ARG A 51 11.98 5.97 -4.13
N ILE A 52 11.82 5.64 -2.86
CA ILE A 52 12.92 5.16 -2.01
C ILE A 52 12.76 3.67 -1.71
N VAL A 53 11.62 3.25 -1.15
CA VAL A 53 11.48 1.87 -0.65
C VAL A 53 11.28 0.86 -1.77
N TRP A 54 10.39 1.14 -2.72
CA TRP A 54 10.08 0.20 -3.80
C TRP A 54 11.30 -0.21 -4.62
N PRO A 55 12.18 0.69 -5.08
CA PRO A 55 13.36 0.30 -5.85
C PRO A 55 14.27 -0.68 -5.11
N LEU A 56 14.33 -0.58 -3.78
CA LEU A 56 15.15 -1.45 -2.92
C LEU A 56 14.56 -2.85 -2.76
N ILE A 57 13.23 -2.99 -2.75
CA ILE A 57 12.58 -4.27 -2.42
C ILE A 57 11.85 -4.95 -3.58
N ARG A 58 11.74 -4.30 -4.76
CA ARG A 58 10.91 -4.80 -5.88
C ARG A 58 11.24 -6.21 -6.35
N LYS A 59 12.46 -6.69 -6.13
CA LYS A 59 12.89 -8.05 -6.49
C LYS A 59 12.63 -9.09 -5.39
N ASP A 60 12.42 -8.63 -4.17
CA ASP A 60 12.32 -9.43 -2.96
C ASP A 60 10.94 -9.26 -2.30
N CYS A 61 9.91 -9.01 -3.12
CA CYS A 61 8.56 -8.73 -2.64
C CYS A 61 7.55 -9.81 -3.06
N LEU A 62 6.59 -10.06 -2.15
CA LEU A 62 5.37 -10.79 -2.45
C LEU A 62 4.23 -9.78 -2.64
N ILE A 63 3.60 -9.80 -3.81
CA ILE A 63 2.53 -8.87 -4.14
C ILE A 63 1.22 -9.63 -4.22
N HIS A 64 0.24 -9.22 -3.43
CA HIS A 64 -1.15 -9.62 -3.62
C HIS A 64 -1.91 -8.51 -4.36
N ASP A 65 -2.44 -8.82 -5.54
CA ASP A 65 -3.22 -7.89 -6.36
C ASP A 65 -4.32 -8.64 -7.13
N SER A 66 -5.57 -8.40 -6.78
CA SER A 66 -6.74 -9.00 -7.46
C SER A 66 -7.29 -8.12 -8.60
N ILE A 67 -6.80 -6.89 -8.76
CA ILE A 67 -7.32 -5.90 -9.71
C ILE A 67 -6.44 -5.81 -10.96
N TYR A 68 -5.16 -5.44 -10.82
CA TYR A 68 -4.29 -5.15 -11.97
C TYR A 68 -3.33 -6.28 -12.33
N ARG A 69 -3.02 -7.15 -11.35
CA ARG A 69 -2.15 -8.33 -11.51
C ARG A 69 -0.73 -8.06 -12.06
N ASN A 70 -0.20 -6.86 -11.84
CA ASN A 70 1.15 -6.47 -12.26
C ASN A 70 2.24 -7.13 -11.40
N PHE A 71 3.48 -7.24 -11.94
CA PHE A 71 4.68 -7.69 -11.21
C PHE A 71 4.61 -9.12 -10.63
N ASN A 72 4.04 -10.07 -11.38
CA ASN A 72 3.83 -11.45 -10.93
C ASN A 72 3.01 -11.56 -9.63
N ALA A 73 2.02 -10.68 -9.49
CA ALA A 73 1.13 -10.69 -8.34
C ALA A 73 0.43 -12.05 -8.18
N ARG A 74 0.21 -12.42 -6.92
CA ARG A 74 -0.52 -13.62 -6.52
C ARG A 74 -1.89 -13.22 -6.01
N ASP A 75 -2.82 -14.18 -6.03
CA ASP A 75 -4.08 -14.00 -5.33
C ASP A 75 -3.86 -13.87 -3.82
N PHE A 76 -4.83 -13.29 -3.13
CA PHE A 76 -4.82 -13.29 -1.67
C PHE A 76 -4.95 -14.72 -1.13
N PRO A 77 -4.41 -15.01 0.08
CA PRO A 77 -4.52 -16.34 0.67
C PRO A 77 -6.00 -16.76 0.83
N PRO A 78 -6.33 -18.06 0.71
CA PRO A 78 -7.67 -18.57 0.96
C PRO A 78 -8.21 -18.12 2.32
N GLY A 79 -9.50 -17.74 2.38
CA GLY A 79 -10.13 -17.20 3.59
C GLY A 79 -9.91 -15.71 3.82
N SER A 80 -9.31 -15.01 2.84
CA SER A 80 -9.15 -13.54 2.87
C SER A 80 -10.29 -12.80 2.15
N ASP A 81 -11.37 -13.50 1.81
CA ASP A 81 -12.51 -12.93 1.10
C ASP A 81 -13.24 -11.92 1.99
N LEU A 82 -13.52 -10.75 1.43
CA LEU A 82 -14.29 -9.70 2.08
C LEU A 82 -15.74 -9.69 1.56
N PRO A 83 -16.71 -9.23 2.36
CA PRO A 83 -18.08 -9.04 1.87
C PRO A 83 -18.13 -8.16 0.61
N ALA A 84 -19.14 -8.36 -0.23
CA ALA A 84 -19.30 -7.58 -1.46
C ALA A 84 -19.27 -6.06 -1.16
N GLY A 85 -18.45 -5.33 -1.91
CA GLY A 85 -18.26 -3.88 -1.74
C GLY A 85 -17.24 -3.49 -0.67
N ARG A 86 -16.61 -4.44 0.02
CA ARG A 86 -15.53 -4.18 0.99
C ARG A 86 -14.15 -4.42 0.36
N HIS A 87 -13.15 -3.71 0.88
CA HIS A 87 -11.75 -3.88 0.51
C HIS A 87 -10.82 -3.72 1.73
N VAL A 88 -9.58 -4.17 1.63
CA VAL A 88 -8.58 -4.06 2.70
C VAL A 88 -8.21 -2.59 2.88
N GLY A 89 -8.31 -2.09 4.11
CA GLY A 89 -8.09 -0.67 4.43
C GLY A 89 -9.33 0.21 4.34
N ASP A 90 -10.49 -0.38 4.05
CA ASP A 90 -11.77 0.32 4.06
C ASP A 90 -12.14 0.84 5.46
N ASN A 91 -12.76 2.02 5.53
CA ASN A 91 -13.10 2.66 6.80
C ASN A 91 -14.44 2.12 7.33
N ASP A 92 -14.38 1.23 8.32
CA ASP A 92 -15.59 0.61 8.93
C ASP A 92 -16.58 1.65 9.48
N PHE A 93 -16.09 2.82 9.92
CA PHE A 93 -16.91 3.88 10.50
C PHE A 93 -17.72 4.62 9.43
N ALA A 94 -17.20 4.77 8.21
CA ALA A 94 -17.92 5.35 7.09
C ALA A 94 -19.03 4.41 6.60
N PHE A 95 -18.75 3.11 6.56
CA PHE A 95 -19.70 2.09 6.10
C PHE A 95 -20.96 2.01 6.98
N ARG A 96 -20.80 1.96 8.32
CA ARG A 96 -21.94 1.85 9.24
C ARG A 96 -22.92 3.02 9.17
N ARG A 97 -22.49 4.18 8.67
CA ARG A 97 -23.35 5.37 8.54
C ARG A 97 -24.28 5.30 7.33
N PHE A 98 -23.96 4.46 6.33
CA PHE A 98 -24.77 4.24 5.13
C PHE A 98 -25.52 2.89 5.15
N SER A 99 -25.17 1.99 6.07
CA SER A 99 -25.86 0.70 6.26
C SER A 99 -26.93 0.72 7.37
N GLY A 100 -27.25 1.90 7.92
CA GLY A 100 -28.37 2.07 8.85
C GLY A 100 -29.70 2.12 8.09
N HIS A 101 -30.39 0.97 8.04
CA HIS A 101 -31.84 0.92 7.96
C HIS A 101 -32.44 1.12 9.35
#